data_AF-A0A960MWN5-F1
#
_entry.id   AF-A0A960MWN5-F1
#
_cell.length_a   1.000
_cell.length_b   1.000
_cell.length_c   1.000
_cell.angle_alpha   90.00
_cell.angle_beta   90.00
_cell.angle_gamma   90.00
#
_symmetry.space_group_name_H-M   'P 1'
#
loop_
_entity.id
_entity.type
_entity.pdbx_description
1 polymer ?
#
loop_
_entity_poly.entity_id
_entity_poly.type
_entity_poly.pdbx_seq_one_letter_code
_entity_poly.pdbx_strand_id
1 'polypeptide(L)'
;MKASRTVSKLVSRRIELPVVLSAWGLSIATIVAATESPEAFFETIIRPTLANRCVACHGPEKQEGSVRLDSRAALLTIQKSGTLAPTLRGKTRAPESCRLETRLADTFDQWIELGLPWPEKATVAGADDRDALARRHWAFQPIREPEVPKSLAG
;
A
#
# COMPACT_ATOMS: atom_id res chain seq x y z
N MET A 1 -13.48 67.96 -60.93
CA MET A 1 -12.56 69.03 -60.48
C MET A 1 -11.65 68.49 -59.40
N LYS A 2 -10.36 68.85 -59.45
CA LYS A 2 -9.22 68.32 -58.68
C LYS A 2 -9.37 68.52 -57.17
N ALA A 3 -8.89 67.57 -56.37
CA ALA A 3 -8.50 67.82 -54.98
C ALA A 3 -7.12 67.21 -54.73
N SER A 4 -6.11 68.09 -54.82
CA SER A 4 -4.71 67.83 -54.48
C SER A 4 -4.58 67.57 -52.98
N ARG A 5 -3.88 66.50 -52.60
CA ARG A 5 -3.54 66.21 -51.20
C ARG A 5 -2.03 66.34 -51.01
N THR A 6 -1.63 67.32 -50.21
CA THR A 6 -0.26 67.54 -49.74
C THR A 6 0.17 66.47 -48.75
N VAL A 7 1.39 65.99 -48.94
CA VAL A 7 2.07 64.97 -48.13
C VAL A 7 2.65 65.63 -46.88
N SER A 8 2.23 65.20 -45.69
CA SER A 8 2.90 65.55 -44.43
C SER A 8 3.66 64.34 -43.91
N LYS A 9 4.97 64.50 -43.73
CA LYS A 9 5.93 63.47 -43.32
C LYS A 9 5.60 63.01 -41.90
N LEU A 10 5.15 61.76 -41.74
CA LEU A 10 5.09 61.12 -40.43
C LEU A 10 6.50 60.70 -40.00
N VAL A 11 7.01 61.35 -38.96
CA VAL A 11 8.18 60.94 -38.20
C VAL A 11 7.87 59.61 -37.53
N SER A 12 8.59 58.56 -37.93
CA SER A 12 8.54 57.21 -37.37
C SER A 12 9.10 57.19 -35.95
N ARG A 13 8.23 56.97 -34.96
CA ARG A 13 8.66 56.49 -33.63
C ARG A 13 8.59 54.97 -33.63
N ARG A 14 9.75 54.32 -33.50
CA ARG A 14 9.82 52.87 -33.29
C ARG A 14 9.27 52.56 -31.90
N ILE A 15 8.17 51.82 -31.86
CA ILE A 15 7.58 51.27 -30.64
C ILE A 15 8.19 49.88 -30.47
N GLU A 16 9.23 49.78 -29.64
CA GLU A 16 9.77 48.49 -29.20
C GLU A 16 8.84 47.95 -28.10
N LEU A 17 7.89 47.08 -28.47
CA LEU A 17 7.07 46.32 -27.53
C LEU A 17 7.91 45.19 -26.94
N PRO A 18 8.14 45.11 -25.62
CA PRO A 18 8.76 43.93 -25.04
C PRO A 18 7.76 42.77 -25.21
N VAL A 19 8.18 41.76 -25.98
CA VAL A 19 7.48 40.49 -26.10
C VAL A 19 7.50 39.82 -24.73
N VAL A 20 6.48 40.06 -23.91
CA VAL A 20 6.23 39.28 -22.69
C VAL A 20 5.61 37.96 -23.15
N LEU A 21 6.48 37.01 -23.50
CA LEU A 21 6.13 35.60 -23.66
C LEU A 21 5.68 35.07 -22.29
N SER A 22 4.40 35.23 -21.97
CA SER A 22 3.77 34.48 -20.89
C SER A 22 3.67 33.02 -21.32
N ALA A 23 4.75 32.27 -21.09
CA ALA A 23 4.81 30.83 -21.22
C ALA A 23 3.98 30.19 -20.10
N TRP A 24 2.68 30.03 -20.36
CA TRP A 24 1.83 29.15 -19.56
C TRP A 24 2.23 27.72 -19.90
N GLY A 25 3.27 27.23 -19.23
CA GLY A 25 3.74 25.86 -19.36
C GLY A 25 2.65 24.89 -18.93
N LEU A 26 2.11 24.14 -19.89
CA LEU A 26 1.20 23.04 -19.63
C LEU A 26 2.01 21.88 -19.01
N SER A 27 2.21 21.92 -17.69
CA SER A 27 2.78 20.81 -16.93
C SER A 27 1.77 19.68 -16.87
N ILE A 28 1.89 18.72 -17.79
CA ILE A 28 1.22 17.42 -17.67
C ILE A 28 1.95 16.66 -16.56
N ALA A 29 1.37 16.66 -15.36
CA ALA A 29 1.81 15.77 -14.29
C ALA A 29 1.47 14.33 -14.70
N THR A 30 2.49 13.54 -15.06
CA THR A 30 2.34 12.10 -15.25
C THR A 30 2.05 11.46 -13.90
N ILE A 31 0.81 10.99 -13.71
CA ILE A 31 0.46 10.14 -12.58
C ILE A 31 1.06 8.77 -12.85
N VAL A 32 2.14 8.43 -12.12
CA VAL A 32 2.66 7.07 -12.08
C VAL A 32 1.65 6.22 -11.32
N ALA A 33 0.98 5.29 -12.00
CA ALA A 33 0.22 4.24 -11.34
C ALA A 33 1.19 3.36 -10.56
N ALA A 34 1.04 3.32 -9.23
CA ALA A 34 1.79 2.39 -8.41
C ALA A 34 1.36 0.97 -8.79
N THR A 35 2.26 0.20 -9.39
CA THR A 35 2.09 -1.25 -9.51
C THR A 35 2.03 -1.82 -8.09
N GLU A 36 0.93 -2.48 -7.71
CA GLU A 36 0.83 -3.17 -6.42
C GLU A 36 2.06 -4.07 -6.27
N SER A 37 2.85 -3.84 -5.22
CA SER A 37 4.03 -4.67 -4.99
C SER A 37 3.58 -6.10 -4.66
N PRO A 38 4.30 -7.14 -5.07
CA PRO A 38 3.99 -8.52 -4.68
C PRO A 38 3.86 -8.71 -3.16
N GLU A 39 4.53 -7.87 -2.38
CA GLU A 39 4.41 -7.82 -0.92
C GLU A 39 3.11 -7.16 -0.44
N ALA A 40 2.53 -6.24 -1.20
CA ALA A 40 1.21 -5.66 -0.88
C ALA A 40 0.14 -6.75 -0.87
N PHE A 41 0.20 -7.73 -1.77
CA PHE A 41 -0.67 -8.90 -1.77
C PHE A 41 -0.56 -9.71 -0.47
N PHE A 42 0.66 -9.85 0.06
CA PHE A 42 0.87 -10.50 1.34
C PHE A 42 0.27 -9.69 2.50
N GLU A 43 0.49 -8.37 2.52
CA GLU A 43 -0.01 -7.48 3.57
C GLU A 43 -1.53 -7.43 3.64
N THR A 44 -2.20 -7.35 2.49
CA THR A 44 -3.64 -7.09 2.42
C THR A 44 -4.49 -8.36 2.51
N ILE A 45 -3.98 -9.50 2.04
CA ILE A 45 -4.78 -10.73 1.94
C ILE A 45 -4.18 -11.88 2.76
N ILE A 46 -2.89 -12.17 2.58
CA ILE A 46 -2.28 -13.39 3.15
C ILE A 46 -2.05 -13.24 4.65
N ARG A 47 -1.36 -12.19 5.09
CA ARG A 47 -1.05 -11.93 6.50
C ARG A 47 -2.30 -11.92 7.38
N PRO A 48 -3.38 -11.16 7.07
CA PRO A 48 -4.56 -11.16 7.93
C PRO A 48 -5.23 -12.53 7.96
N THR A 49 -5.22 -13.27 6.85
CA THR A 49 -5.76 -14.65 6.86
C THR A 49 -4.95 -15.57 7.76
N LEU A 50 -3.62 -15.56 7.66
CA LEU A 50 -2.75 -16.36 8.53
C LEU A 50 -2.96 -15.98 10.01
N ALA A 51 -2.95 -14.68 10.32
CA ALA A 51 -3.14 -14.16 11.66
C ALA A 51 -4.47 -14.59 12.28
N ASN A 52 -5.58 -14.43 11.55
CA ASN A 52 -6.92 -14.64 12.10
C ASN A 52 -7.38 -16.10 12.04
N ARG A 53 -6.82 -16.95 11.16
CA ARG A 53 -7.33 -18.31 10.93
C ARG A 53 -6.33 -19.43 11.22
N CYS A 54 -5.03 -19.13 11.25
CA CYS A 54 -3.99 -20.17 11.33
C CYS A 54 -3.16 -20.08 12.61
N VAL A 55 -2.74 -18.87 13.02
CA VAL A 55 -1.76 -18.68 14.11
C VAL A 55 -2.26 -19.18 15.46
N ALA A 56 -3.57 -19.18 15.72
CA ALA A 56 -4.11 -19.71 16.98
C ALA A 56 -3.76 -21.19 17.25
N CYS A 57 -3.60 -22.00 16.19
CA CYS A 57 -3.25 -23.42 16.30
C CYS A 57 -1.87 -23.78 15.72
N HIS A 58 -1.32 -22.94 14.86
CA HIS A 58 -0.05 -23.14 14.15
C HIS A 58 0.91 -21.95 14.35
N GLY A 59 0.86 -21.33 15.53
CA GLY A 59 1.68 -20.20 15.94
C GLY A 59 2.83 -20.59 16.87
N PRO A 60 3.43 -19.63 17.57
CA PRO A 60 4.51 -19.92 18.51
C PRO A 60 4.04 -20.71 19.74
N GLU A 61 2.81 -20.47 20.20
CA GLU A 61 2.25 -21.09 21.41
C GLU A 61 1.73 -22.51 21.19
N LYS A 62 1.13 -22.74 20.02
CA LYS A 62 0.54 -24.03 19.63
C LYS A 62 0.95 -24.38 18.21
N GLN A 63 1.43 -25.60 18.01
CA GLN A 63 1.92 -26.11 16.72
C GLN A 63 1.27 -27.45 16.42
N GLU A 64 -0.05 -27.43 16.19
CA GLU A 64 -0.80 -28.64 15.86
C GLU A 64 -0.20 -29.33 14.63
N GLY A 65 -0.10 -30.66 14.67
CA GLY A 65 0.50 -31.43 13.59
C GLY A 65 1.98 -31.11 13.31
N SER A 66 2.69 -30.47 14.25
CA SER A 66 4.07 -29.97 14.07
C SER A 66 4.21 -28.96 12.93
N VAL A 67 3.13 -28.21 12.65
CA VAL A 67 3.09 -27.18 11.61
C VAL A 67 3.12 -25.79 12.25
N ARG A 68 3.94 -24.90 11.67
CA ARG A 68 4.08 -23.50 12.08
C ARG A 68 3.88 -22.57 10.88
N LEU A 69 2.95 -21.62 10.99
CA LEU A 69 2.47 -20.74 9.91
C LEU A 69 2.62 -19.24 10.21
N ASP A 70 3.12 -18.85 11.40
CA ASP A 70 3.37 -17.45 11.79
C ASP A 70 4.72 -16.90 11.29
N SER A 71 5.63 -17.78 10.83
CA SER A 71 7.01 -17.43 10.48
C SER A 71 7.33 -17.73 9.02
N ARG A 72 7.91 -16.73 8.34
CA ARG A 72 8.43 -16.89 6.97
C ARG A 72 9.43 -18.05 6.86
N ALA A 73 10.32 -18.20 7.82
CA ALA A 73 11.32 -19.27 7.81
C ALA A 73 10.67 -20.66 7.91
N ALA A 74 9.63 -20.80 8.74
CA ALA A 74 8.87 -22.04 8.87
C ALA A 74 8.12 -22.37 7.56
N LEU A 75 7.44 -21.38 6.97
CA LEU A 75 6.74 -21.53 5.69
C LEU A 75 7.68 -21.91 4.54
N LEU A 76 8.85 -21.29 4.46
CA LEU A 76 9.86 -21.65 3.46
C LEU A 76 10.37 -23.08 3.65
N THR A 77 10.44 -23.57 4.89
CA THR A 77 10.86 -24.94 5.19
C THR A 77 9.84 -25.94 4.67
N ILE A 78 8.55 -25.73 4.97
CA ILE A 78 7.48 -26.62 4.49
C ILE A 78 7.14 -26.42 2.99
N GLN A 79 7.51 -25.28 2.42
CA GLN A 79 7.46 -25.06 0.97
C GLN A 79 8.54 -25.88 0.27
N LYS A 80 9.76 -25.93 0.81
CA LYS A 80 10.86 -26.75 0.25
C LYS A 80 10.53 -28.24 0.27
N SER A 81 9.73 -28.72 1.21
CA SER A 81 9.21 -30.10 1.23
C SER A 81 8.00 -30.32 0.31
N GLY A 82 7.48 -29.27 -0.33
CA GLY A 82 6.30 -29.34 -1.21
C GLY A 82 4.97 -29.54 -0.48
N THR A 83 4.94 -29.35 0.85
CA THR A 83 3.76 -29.66 1.67
C THR A 83 2.92 -28.43 2.02
N LEU A 84 3.42 -27.22 1.79
CA LEU A 84 2.72 -25.97 2.16
C LEU A 84 1.31 -25.86 1.55
N ALA A 85 1.17 -25.97 0.22
CA ALA A 85 -0.14 -25.89 -0.44
C ALA A 85 -1.12 -26.98 0.03
N PRO A 86 -0.73 -28.28 0.10
CA PRO A 86 -1.56 -29.32 0.72
C PRO A 86 -2.00 -29.02 2.16
N THR A 87 -1.09 -28.47 2.98
CA THR A 87 -1.36 -28.08 4.37
C THR A 87 -2.40 -26.97 4.43
N LEU A 88 -2.25 -25.90 3.65
CA LEU A 88 -3.18 -24.76 3.62
C LEU A 88 -4.57 -25.15 3.09
N ARG A 89 -4.64 -26.12 2.18
CA ARG A 89 -5.91 -26.66 1.68
C ARG A 89 -6.60 -27.63 2.66
N GLY A 90 -5.97 -27.97 3.78
CA GLY A 90 -6.56 -28.83 4.81
C GLY A 90 -6.86 -30.26 4.35
N LYS A 91 -6.23 -30.74 3.27
CA LYS A 91 -6.57 -32.03 2.64
C LYS A 91 -6.21 -33.26 3.47
N THR A 92 -5.34 -33.14 4.46
CA THR A 92 -4.72 -34.31 5.10
C THR A 92 -5.11 -34.56 6.55
N ARG A 93 -5.67 -33.57 7.29
CA ARG A 93 -6.15 -33.77 8.68
C ARG A 93 -6.81 -32.56 9.37
N ALA A 94 -7.17 -31.50 8.64
CA ALA A 94 -7.66 -30.27 9.26
C ALA A 94 -9.13 -30.40 9.71
N PRO A 95 -9.51 -29.85 10.88
CA PRO A 95 -10.91 -29.71 11.28
C PRO A 95 -11.72 -28.95 10.22
N GLU A 96 -13.04 -29.20 10.16
CA GLU A 96 -13.93 -28.50 9.21
C GLU A 96 -13.85 -26.97 9.34
N SER A 97 -13.72 -26.47 10.57
CA SER A 97 -13.55 -25.04 10.87
C SER A 97 -12.28 -24.43 10.27
N CYS A 98 -11.27 -25.24 9.98
CA CYS A 98 -10.00 -24.82 9.39
C CYS A 98 -10.03 -24.88 7.85
N ARG A 99 -11.09 -25.42 7.24
CA ARG A 99 -11.19 -25.45 5.77
C ARG A 99 -11.37 -24.04 5.23
N LEU A 100 -10.49 -23.68 4.29
CA LEU A 100 -10.61 -22.43 3.54
C LEU A 100 -11.65 -22.60 2.42
N GLU A 101 -12.38 -21.53 2.13
CA GLU A 101 -13.16 -21.44 0.90
C GLU A 101 -12.22 -21.62 -0.31
N THR A 102 -12.68 -22.29 -1.36
CA THR A 102 -11.87 -22.58 -2.55
C THR A 102 -11.16 -21.33 -3.09
N ARG A 103 -11.86 -20.20 -3.23
CA ARG A 103 -11.27 -18.94 -3.72
C ARG A 103 -10.11 -18.44 -2.84
N LEU A 104 -10.26 -18.55 -1.52
CA LEU A 104 -9.21 -18.14 -0.59
C LEU A 104 -8.03 -19.12 -0.62
N ALA A 105 -8.30 -20.42 -0.77
CA ALA A 105 -7.24 -21.41 -0.97
C ALA A 105 -6.47 -21.17 -2.29
N ASP A 106 -7.16 -20.82 -3.38
CA ASP A 106 -6.54 -20.49 -4.66
C ASP A 106 -5.67 -19.23 -4.55
N THR A 107 -6.06 -18.28 -3.70
CA THR A 107 -5.26 -17.08 -3.39
C THR A 107 -3.93 -17.44 -2.73
N PHE A 108 -3.91 -18.44 -1.85
CA PHE A 108 -2.66 -18.96 -1.27
C PHE A 108 -1.80 -19.67 -2.30
N ASP A 109 -2.40 -20.43 -3.22
CA ASP A 109 -1.65 -21.09 -4.28
C ASP A 109 -0.98 -20.05 -5.19
N GLN A 110 -1.69 -18.99 -5.58
CA GLN A 110 -1.11 -17.86 -6.31
C GLN A 110 0.06 -17.23 -5.55
N TRP A 111 -0.08 -17.00 -4.24
CA TRP A 111 1.00 -16.46 -3.42
C TRP A 111 2.25 -17.37 -3.39
N ILE A 112 2.03 -18.68 -3.34
CA ILE A 112 3.09 -19.68 -3.38
C ILE A 112 3.79 -19.69 -4.74
N GLU A 113 3.02 -19.64 -5.83
CA GLU A 113 3.52 -19.57 -7.21
C GLU A 113 4.37 -18.31 -7.47
N LEU A 114 3.99 -17.18 -6.85
CA LEU A 114 4.75 -15.93 -6.87
C LEU A 114 6.05 -15.99 -6.04
N GLY A 115 6.35 -17.12 -5.39
CA GLY A 115 7.58 -17.31 -4.62
C GLY A 115 7.51 -16.80 -3.18
N LEU A 116 6.31 -16.75 -2.60
CA LEU A 116 6.07 -16.29 -1.22
C LEU A 116 6.61 -14.86 -0.98
N PRO A 117 6.21 -13.87 -1.80
CA PRO A 117 6.60 -12.48 -1.57
C PRO A 117 6.12 -12.06 -0.18
N TRP A 118 7.07 -11.66 0.66
CA TRP A 118 6.87 -11.35 2.08
C TRP A 118 7.96 -10.34 2.48
N PRO A 119 7.63 -9.17 3.04
CA PRO A 119 8.63 -8.18 3.48
C PRO A 119 9.55 -8.73 4.56
N GLU A 120 10.88 -8.64 4.44
CA GLU A 120 11.81 -9.27 5.40
C GLU A 120 11.55 -8.96 6.89
N LYS A 121 11.02 -7.77 7.18
CA LYS A 121 10.72 -7.29 8.54
C LYS A 121 9.32 -7.63 9.03
N ALA A 122 8.48 -8.21 8.18
CA ALA A 122 7.11 -8.51 8.52
C ALA A 122 6.98 -9.75 9.41
N THR A 123 6.11 -9.65 10.40
CA THR A 123 5.68 -10.77 11.25
C THR A 123 4.19 -11.03 11.01
N VAL A 124 3.76 -12.29 11.17
CA VAL A 124 2.33 -12.61 11.27
C VAL A 124 1.99 -12.55 12.75
N ALA A 125 1.53 -11.37 13.13
CA ALA A 125 1.05 -11.03 14.44
C ALA A 125 -0.28 -11.76 14.74
N GLY A 126 -0.44 -12.33 15.93
CA GLY A 126 -1.67 -13.02 16.34
C GLY A 126 -2.81 -12.05 16.65
N ALA A 127 -3.97 -12.55 17.09
CA ALA A 127 -5.10 -11.70 17.48
C ALA A 127 -4.72 -10.65 18.56
N ASP A 128 -3.82 -10.99 19.47
CA ASP A 128 -3.36 -10.12 20.57
C ASP A 128 -2.57 -8.89 20.07
N ASP A 129 -1.95 -8.97 18.90
CA ASP A 129 -1.23 -7.86 18.29
C ASP A 129 -2.16 -6.79 17.70
N ARG A 130 -3.41 -7.16 17.36
CA ARG A 130 -4.41 -6.18 16.90
C ARG A 130 -4.78 -5.22 18.03
N ASP A 131 -4.89 -5.73 19.23
CA ASP A 131 -5.16 -4.93 20.44
C ASP A 131 -4.00 -3.96 20.72
N ALA A 132 -2.76 -4.44 20.54
CA ALA A 132 -1.57 -3.59 20.64
C ALA A 132 -1.49 -2.52 19.54
N LEU A 133 -1.92 -2.83 18.31
CA LEU A 133 -2.00 -1.88 17.20
C LEU A 133 -3.13 -0.87 17.40
N ALA A 134 -4.30 -1.31 17.86
CA ALA A 134 -5.43 -0.46 18.17
C ALA A 134 -5.05 0.60 19.22
N ARG A 135 -4.31 0.21 20.27
CA ARG A 135 -3.80 1.14 21.29
C ARG A 135 -2.84 2.21 20.75
N ARG A 136 -2.29 2.06 19.55
CA ARG A 136 -1.39 3.06 18.91
C ARG A 136 -2.06 3.83 17.77
N HIS A 137 -3.25 3.44 17.35
CA HIS A 137 -3.96 4.10 16.27
C HIS A 137 -4.50 5.45 16.76
N TRP A 138 -4.40 6.48 15.90
CA TRP A 138 -4.71 7.87 16.24
C TRP A 138 -6.12 8.05 16.82
N ALA A 139 -7.09 7.31 16.28
CA ALA A 139 -8.50 7.38 16.70
C ALA A 139 -8.75 6.88 18.13
N PHE A 140 -7.81 6.13 18.70
CA PHE A 140 -7.88 5.60 20.06
C PHE A 140 -6.87 6.28 21.01
N GLN A 141 -6.20 7.36 20.57
CA GLN A 141 -5.37 8.18 21.45
C GLN A 141 -6.26 9.13 22.27
N PRO A 142 -5.93 9.39 23.55
CA PRO A 142 -6.60 10.43 24.32
C PRO A 142 -6.49 11.78 23.62
N ILE A 143 -7.61 12.50 23.50
CA ILE A 143 -7.63 13.87 22.98
C ILE A 143 -6.84 14.75 23.96
N ARG A 144 -5.82 15.46 23.45
CA ARG A 144 -5.04 16.44 24.21
C ARG A 144 -5.37 17.84 23.71
N GLU A 145 -5.58 18.76 24.64
CA GLU A 145 -5.76 20.17 24.32
C GLU A 145 -4.36 20.79 24.11
N PRO A 146 -4.02 21.24 22.89
CA PRO A 146 -2.74 21.90 22.64
C PRO A 146 -2.73 23.30 23.24
N GLU A 147 -1.57 23.77 23.68
CA GLU A 147 -1.45 25.12 24.21
C GLU A 147 -1.68 26.15 23.11
N VAL A 148 -2.56 27.12 23.39
CA VAL A 148 -2.97 28.13 22.42
C VAL A 148 -1.79 29.06 22.13
N PRO A 149 -1.42 29.29 20.85
CA PRO A 149 -0.36 30.22 20.51
C PRO A 149 -0.66 31.61 21.05
N LYS A 150 0.34 32.25 21.66
CA LYS A 150 0.22 33.65 22.09
C LYS A 150 0.05 34.52 20.85
N SER A 151 -1.02 35.30 20.80
CA SER A 151 -1.14 36.34 19.78
C SER A 151 -0.03 37.36 19.96
N LEU A 152 0.57 37.80 18.85
CA LEU A 152 1.52 38.90 18.87
C LEU A 152 0.74 40.16 19.26
N ALA A 153 1.05 40.73 20.42
CA ALA A 153 0.51 42.03 20.83
C ALA A 153 0.95 43.07 19.80
N GLY A 154 -0.03 43.72 19.16
CA GLY A 154 0.17 44.83 18.22
C GLY A 154 0.42 46.15 18.93
#